data_AF-A0A535EMG4-F1
#
_entry.id   AF-A0A535EMG4-F1
#
_cell.length_a   1.000
_cell.length_b   1.000
_cell.length_c   1.000
_cell.angle_alpha   90.00
_cell.angle_beta   90.00
_cell.angle_gamma   90.00
#
_symmetry.space_group_name_H-M   'P 1'
#
loop_
_entity.id
_entity.type
_entity.pdbx_description
1 polymer ?
#
loop_
_entity_poly.entity_id
_entity_poly.type
_entity_poly.pdbx_seq_one_letter_code
_entity_poly.pdbx_strand_id
1 'polypeptide(L)'
;RAHSRANSISGDGFLSEETPGSSESPDVYSYDPATPNVSFGGRSCCLDFVAPMGPRDQRPVESWNSVLVYSTEPLAKDHMVAGKITAHVFAATNQPDTDWVVKVCDVDTSGRSINIQETIQRARFAGGTDRARPIPAGNVTEFVLDVGTCAHVFKAGHRVRVQVASSHFPHWDRNLNTGNPVGTEKLSDRRVGVQTVLHDSAHPSRVVLPLIS
;
A
#
# COMPACT_ATOMS: atom_id res chain seq x y z
N ARG A 1 1.76 -9.19 -8.50
CA ARG A 1 2.68 -9.34 -9.65
C ARG A 1 2.26 -8.44 -10.78
N ALA A 2 3.14 -8.10 -11.72
CA ALA A 2 2.81 -7.35 -12.92
C ALA A 2 3.48 -7.99 -14.14
N HIS A 3 2.90 -7.83 -15.34
CA HIS A 3 3.57 -8.26 -16.58
C HIS A 3 4.63 -7.26 -17.04
N SER A 4 4.38 -5.97 -16.82
CA SER A 4 5.29 -4.87 -17.13
C SER A 4 5.51 -3.96 -15.93
N ARG A 5 4.43 -3.35 -15.41
CA ARG A 5 4.50 -2.45 -14.25
C ARG A 5 3.13 -2.28 -13.57
N ALA A 6 3.11 -2.32 -12.25
CA ALA A 6 1.91 -2.06 -11.45
C ALA A 6 1.63 -0.57 -11.20
N ASN A 7 2.44 0.37 -11.70
CA ASN A 7 2.27 1.80 -11.41
C ASN A 7 0.94 2.32 -11.96
N SER A 8 0.11 2.87 -11.06
CA SER A 8 -1.21 3.45 -11.30
C SER A 8 -2.28 2.47 -11.80
N ILE A 9 -3.53 2.94 -11.88
CA ILE A 9 -4.66 2.23 -12.48
C ILE A 9 -4.46 1.91 -13.97
N SER A 10 -3.52 2.58 -14.63
CA SER A 10 -3.15 2.29 -16.03
C SER A 10 -2.05 1.22 -16.15
N GLY A 11 -1.53 0.72 -15.03
CA GLY A 11 -0.61 -0.41 -14.98
C GLY A 11 -1.32 -1.77 -15.15
N ASP A 12 -0.52 -2.84 -15.17
CA ASP A 12 -0.98 -4.22 -15.36
C ASP A 12 -0.77 -5.09 -14.11
N GLY A 13 -0.82 -4.46 -12.93
CA GLY A 13 -0.70 -5.14 -11.65
C GLY A 13 -1.86 -6.11 -11.39
N PHE A 14 -1.52 -7.35 -11.08
CA PHE A 14 -2.42 -8.48 -10.89
C PHE A 14 -2.25 -9.14 -9.51
N LEU A 15 -3.38 -9.50 -8.91
CA LEU A 15 -3.48 -10.33 -7.71
C LEU A 15 -3.97 -11.72 -8.08
N SER A 16 -3.26 -12.75 -7.61
CA SER A 16 -3.61 -14.15 -7.78
C SER A 16 -3.55 -14.87 -6.44
N GLU A 17 -4.31 -15.96 -6.31
CA GLU A 17 -4.13 -16.94 -5.24
C GLU A 17 -2.96 -17.91 -5.53
N GLU A 18 -2.52 -17.97 -6.79
CA GLU A 18 -1.36 -18.76 -7.19
C GLU A 18 -0.07 -18.20 -6.56
N THR A 19 0.82 -19.12 -6.18
CA THR A 19 2.15 -18.74 -5.74
C THR A 19 2.92 -18.08 -6.89
N PRO A 20 3.69 -17.00 -6.65
CA PRO A 20 4.43 -16.34 -7.71
C PRO A 20 5.52 -17.22 -8.34
N GLY A 21 5.85 -16.93 -9.59
CA GLY A 21 6.96 -17.56 -10.29
C GLY A 21 8.34 -17.19 -9.72
N SER A 22 9.37 -17.97 -10.06
CA SER A 22 10.73 -17.78 -9.54
C SER A 22 11.48 -16.58 -10.13
N SER A 23 10.99 -16.00 -11.23
CA SER A 23 11.66 -14.93 -11.99
C SER A 23 10.74 -13.75 -12.29
N GLU A 24 9.80 -13.45 -11.40
CA GLU A 24 8.95 -12.27 -11.55
C GLU A 24 9.75 -11.00 -11.24
N SER A 25 9.77 -10.05 -12.18
CA SER A 25 10.40 -8.75 -11.97
C SER A 25 9.68 -7.96 -10.88
N PRO A 26 10.41 -7.24 -10.00
CA PRO A 26 9.77 -6.40 -8.99
C PRO A 26 9.17 -5.13 -9.61
N ASP A 27 8.21 -4.54 -8.91
CA ASP A 27 7.63 -3.25 -9.25
C ASP A 27 8.37 -2.11 -8.55
N VAL A 28 8.55 -0.98 -9.24
CA VAL A 28 9.35 0.14 -8.77
C VAL A 28 8.58 1.45 -8.90
N TYR A 29 8.66 2.31 -7.89
CA TYR A 29 8.10 3.65 -7.94
C TYR A 29 8.98 4.67 -7.19
N SER A 30 8.80 5.95 -7.49
CA SER A 30 9.49 7.04 -6.78
C SER A 30 8.54 7.72 -5.80
N TYR A 31 9.06 8.07 -4.62
CA TYR A 31 8.39 8.85 -3.59
C TYR A 31 9.16 10.14 -3.32
N ASP A 32 8.57 11.29 -3.66
CA ASP A 32 9.07 12.61 -3.26
C ASP A 32 8.19 13.19 -2.15
N PRO A 33 8.71 13.45 -0.94
CA PRO A 33 7.96 14.06 0.14
C PRO A 33 7.42 15.49 -0.16
N ALA A 34 7.89 16.18 -1.20
CA ALA A 34 7.26 17.42 -1.67
C ALA A 34 5.93 17.20 -2.39
N THR A 35 5.74 16.03 -2.98
CA THR A 35 4.54 15.67 -3.76
C THR A 35 3.96 14.35 -3.23
N PRO A 36 3.55 14.30 -1.95
CA PRO A 36 3.03 13.09 -1.35
C PRO A 36 1.73 12.64 -2.01
N ASN A 37 1.46 11.34 -1.98
CA ASN A 37 0.14 10.79 -2.27
C ASN A 37 -0.86 11.31 -1.24
N VAL A 38 -1.99 11.76 -1.75
CA VAL A 38 -3.02 12.40 -0.94
C VAL A 38 -3.90 11.38 -0.22
N SER A 39 -4.33 11.72 0.99
CA SER A 39 -5.39 11.00 1.69
C SER A 39 -6.73 11.36 1.09
N PHE A 40 -7.50 10.34 0.72
CA PHE A 40 -8.83 10.53 0.16
C PHE A 40 -9.77 9.47 0.74
N GLY A 41 -10.51 9.84 1.78
CA GLY A 41 -11.31 8.90 2.57
C GLY A 41 -10.49 8.18 3.63
N GLY A 42 -11.10 7.15 4.22
CA GLY A 42 -10.43 6.25 5.16
C GLY A 42 -10.63 6.62 6.62
N ARG A 43 -9.64 6.27 7.46
CA ARG A 43 -9.74 6.31 8.94
C ARG A 43 -9.37 7.67 9.56
N SER A 44 -9.48 8.76 8.80
CA SER A 44 -9.20 10.12 9.28
C SER A 44 -10.19 10.59 10.36
N CYS A 45 -9.78 11.55 11.19
CA CYS A 45 -10.63 12.16 12.20
C CYS A 45 -10.60 13.71 12.13
N CYS A 46 -11.71 14.29 12.60
CA CYS A 46 -11.90 15.69 12.98
C CYS A 46 -12.03 16.76 11.87
N LEU A 47 -11.35 16.64 10.72
CA LEU A 47 -11.36 17.69 9.67
C LEU A 47 -11.54 17.12 8.25
N ASP A 48 -12.79 16.79 7.87
CA ASP A 48 -13.12 16.20 6.54
C ASP A 48 -12.64 17.07 5.36
N PHE A 49 -12.61 18.41 5.52
CA PHE A 49 -12.12 19.32 4.47
C PHE A 49 -10.59 19.25 4.26
N VAL A 50 -9.83 18.73 5.23
CA VAL A 50 -8.36 18.58 5.15
C VAL A 50 -7.99 17.14 4.82
N ALA A 51 -8.63 16.19 5.50
CA ALA A 51 -8.41 14.76 5.34
C ALA A 51 -9.78 14.08 5.28
N PRO A 52 -10.36 13.94 4.07
CA PRO A 52 -11.68 13.37 3.88
C PRO A 52 -11.77 11.98 4.51
N MET A 53 -12.91 11.65 5.11
CA MET A 53 -13.10 10.39 5.84
C MET A 53 -14.12 9.45 5.18
N GLY A 54 -14.10 8.19 5.61
CA GLY A 54 -15.05 7.18 5.16
C GLY A 54 -14.79 6.64 3.75
N PRO A 55 -15.76 5.93 3.16
CA PRO A 55 -15.62 5.32 1.85
C PRO A 55 -15.59 6.38 0.75
N ARG A 56 -14.51 6.40 -0.03
CA ARG A 56 -14.30 7.32 -1.15
C ARG A 56 -13.76 6.57 -2.36
N ASP A 57 -14.06 7.10 -3.53
CA ASP A 57 -13.52 6.60 -4.79
C ASP A 57 -12.02 6.90 -4.87
N GLN A 58 -11.20 5.86 -4.92
CA GLN A 58 -9.75 5.93 -4.89
C GLN A 58 -9.12 6.16 -6.25
N ARG A 59 -9.89 6.13 -7.36
CA ARG A 59 -9.35 6.37 -8.71
C ARG A 59 -8.47 7.62 -8.84
N PRO A 60 -8.77 8.77 -8.19
CA PRO A 60 -7.88 9.93 -8.22
C PRO A 60 -6.49 9.64 -7.60
N VAL A 61 -6.42 8.86 -6.52
CA VAL A 61 -5.16 8.43 -5.88
C VAL A 61 -4.46 7.38 -6.74
N GLU A 62 -5.21 6.41 -7.24
CA GLU A 62 -4.71 5.32 -8.09
C GLU A 62 -4.17 5.81 -9.44
N SER A 63 -4.48 7.04 -9.86
CA SER A 63 -3.93 7.58 -11.12
C SER A 63 -2.45 8.00 -11.02
N TRP A 64 -1.88 8.04 -9.81
CA TRP A 64 -0.50 8.47 -9.59
C TRP A 64 0.48 7.32 -9.84
N ASN A 65 1.56 7.58 -10.60
CA ASN A 65 2.62 6.59 -10.84
C ASN A 65 3.40 6.21 -9.56
N SER A 66 3.28 6.99 -8.48
CA SER A 66 3.85 6.68 -7.15
C SER A 66 2.99 5.72 -6.33
N VAL A 67 1.88 5.23 -6.88
CA VAL A 67 1.02 4.20 -6.28
C VAL A 67 1.08 2.96 -7.16
N LEU A 68 1.50 1.84 -6.59
CA LEU A 68 1.36 0.54 -7.24
C LEU A 68 -0.07 0.04 -7.02
N VAL A 69 -0.72 -0.45 -8.07
CA VAL A 69 -2.11 -0.90 -8.05
C VAL A 69 -2.16 -2.33 -8.58
N TYR A 70 -2.70 -3.24 -7.78
CA TYR A 70 -2.90 -4.64 -8.15
C TYR A 70 -4.36 -5.01 -8.01
N SER A 71 -4.94 -5.69 -9.01
CA SER A 71 -6.34 -6.14 -8.95
C SER A 71 -6.46 -7.63 -9.27
N THR A 72 -7.45 -8.30 -8.68
CA THR A 72 -7.85 -9.65 -9.12
C THR A 72 -8.58 -9.59 -10.46
N GLU A 73 -8.83 -10.76 -11.06
CA GLU A 73 -9.97 -10.89 -11.99
C GLU A 73 -11.31 -10.60 -11.30
N PRO A 74 -12.40 -10.34 -12.05
CA PRO A 74 -13.72 -10.26 -11.46
C PRO A 74 -14.02 -11.55 -10.71
N LEU A 75 -14.47 -11.42 -9.46
CA LEU A 75 -14.74 -12.56 -8.62
C LEU A 75 -15.90 -13.38 -9.21
N ALA A 76 -15.73 -14.69 -9.32
CA ALA A 76 -16.75 -15.58 -9.86
C ALA A 76 -17.98 -15.72 -8.93
N LYS A 77 -17.81 -15.44 -7.63
CA LYS A 77 -18.84 -15.50 -6.59
C LYS A 77 -18.55 -14.48 -5.50
N ASP A 78 -19.52 -14.24 -4.62
CA ASP A 78 -19.32 -13.41 -3.44
C ASP A 78 -18.18 -13.96 -2.57
N HIS A 79 -17.35 -13.05 -2.04
CA HIS A 79 -16.31 -13.34 -1.06
C HIS A 79 -16.57 -12.51 0.19
N MET A 80 -17.03 -13.19 1.25
CA MET A 80 -17.20 -12.58 2.56
C MET A 80 -15.87 -12.61 3.31
N VAL A 81 -15.43 -11.44 3.73
CA VAL A 81 -14.27 -11.26 4.60
C VAL A 81 -14.78 -10.80 5.95
N ALA A 82 -14.43 -11.48 7.03
CA ALA A 82 -14.65 -10.96 8.37
C ALA A 82 -13.50 -11.31 9.31
N GLY A 83 -12.80 -10.28 9.79
CA GLY A 83 -11.64 -10.42 10.66
C GLY A 83 -10.51 -9.48 10.28
N LYS A 84 -9.32 -9.76 10.81
CA LYS A 84 -8.11 -8.97 10.58
C LYS A 84 -7.48 -9.29 9.22
N ILE A 85 -7.26 -8.24 8.42
CA ILE A 85 -6.46 -8.29 7.19
C ILE A 85 -5.00 -8.01 7.54
N THR A 86 -4.08 -8.82 6.99
CA THR A 86 -2.63 -8.63 7.13
C THR A 86 -2.00 -8.53 5.75
N ALA A 87 -1.05 -7.62 5.56
CA ALA A 87 -0.25 -7.54 4.34
C ALA A 87 1.20 -7.92 4.65
N HIS A 88 1.77 -8.80 3.84
CA HIS A 88 3.18 -9.11 3.83
C HIS A 88 3.77 -8.44 2.59
N VAL A 89 4.68 -7.50 2.78
CA VAL A 89 5.29 -6.75 1.68
C VAL A 89 6.80 -6.93 1.78
N PHE A 90 7.38 -7.63 0.82
CA PHE A 90 8.82 -7.68 0.63
C PHE A 90 9.24 -6.46 -0.17
N ALA A 91 9.96 -5.56 0.47
CA ALA A 91 10.31 -4.30 -0.17
C ALA A 91 11.67 -3.77 0.25
N ALA A 92 12.20 -2.88 -0.59
CA ALA A 92 13.44 -2.16 -0.37
C ALA A 92 13.25 -0.69 -0.73
N THR A 93 14.01 0.17 -0.08
CA THR A 93 14.13 1.59 -0.42
C THR A 93 15.60 1.93 -0.62
N ASN A 94 15.93 2.85 -1.54
CA ASN A 94 17.29 3.37 -1.67
C ASN A 94 17.63 4.45 -0.63
N GLN A 95 16.73 4.74 0.31
CA GLN A 95 16.92 5.73 1.37
C GLN A 95 17.07 5.08 2.75
N PRO A 96 17.57 5.82 3.78
CA PRO A 96 17.68 5.30 5.15
C PRO A 96 16.36 4.94 5.84
N ASP A 97 15.24 5.48 5.35
CA ASP A 97 13.90 5.22 5.88
C ASP A 97 12.85 5.54 4.81
N THR A 98 11.63 5.04 4.99
CA THR A 98 10.43 5.36 4.21
C THR A 98 9.20 4.94 5.02
N ASP A 99 8.01 5.27 4.53
CA ASP A 99 6.79 4.60 4.97
C ASP A 99 6.32 3.61 3.90
N TRP A 100 5.60 2.57 4.34
CA TRP A 100 4.86 1.63 3.49
C TRP A 100 3.38 1.73 3.81
N VAL A 101 2.61 2.14 2.81
CA VAL A 101 1.15 2.23 2.88
C VAL A 101 0.57 1.04 2.12
N VAL A 102 -0.39 0.36 2.74
CA VAL A 102 -1.20 -0.65 2.06
C VAL A 102 -2.67 -0.29 2.20
N LYS A 103 -3.40 -0.29 1.09
CA LYS A 103 -4.85 -0.06 1.03
C LYS A 103 -5.53 -1.20 0.29
N VAL A 104 -6.63 -1.70 0.86
CA VAL A 104 -7.51 -2.70 0.25
C VAL A 104 -8.79 -2.01 -0.18
N CYS A 105 -9.18 -2.20 -1.44
CA CYS A 105 -10.33 -1.60 -2.09
C CYS A 105 -11.23 -2.65 -2.72
N ASP A 106 -12.51 -2.33 -2.80
CA ASP A 106 -13.53 -3.05 -3.57
C ASP A 106 -13.81 -2.28 -4.86
N VAL A 107 -13.59 -2.93 -6.01
CA VAL A 107 -13.84 -2.34 -7.33
C VAL A 107 -15.11 -2.92 -7.91
N ASP A 108 -16.12 -2.08 -8.10
CA ASP A 108 -17.39 -2.50 -8.67
C ASP A 108 -17.31 -2.75 -10.19
N THR A 109 -18.41 -3.23 -10.78
CA THR A 109 -18.49 -3.56 -12.22
C THR A 109 -18.40 -2.32 -13.13
N SER A 110 -18.54 -1.11 -12.59
CA SER A 110 -18.31 0.15 -13.31
C SER A 110 -16.85 0.63 -13.23
N GLY A 111 -16.02 -0.08 -12.46
CA GLY A 111 -14.62 0.26 -12.21
C GLY A 111 -14.41 1.27 -11.09
N ARG A 112 -15.45 1.61 -10.31
CA ARG A 112 -15.32 2.50 -9.15
C ARG A 112 -14.62 1.76 -8.01
N SER A 113 -13.53 2.32 -7.48
CA SER A 113 -12.69 1.69 -6.46
C SER A 113 -12.95 2.32 -5.10
N ILE A 114 -13.58 1.60 -4.17
CA ILE A 114 -13.89 2.09 -2.83
C ILE A 114 -12.92 1.51 -1.80
N ASN A 115 -12.28 2.34 -1.00
CA ASN A 115 -11.42 1.89 0.10
C ASN A 115 -12.22 1.18 1.19
N ILE A 116 -11.74 0.00 1.58
CA ILE A 116 -12.32 -0.85 2.62
C ILE A 116 -11.51 -0.74 3.91
N GLN A 117 -10.19 -0.97 3.81
CA GLN A 117 -9.26 -0.79 4.92
C GLN A 117 -7.88 -0.35 4.43
N GLU A 118 -7.12 0.27 5.32
CA GLU A 118 -5.79 0.80 5.02
C GLU A 118 -4.93 0.87 6.27
N THR A 119 -3.62 0.88 6.05
CA THR A 119 -2.61 1.02 7.09
C THR A 119 -1.36 1.68 6.54
N ILE A 120 -0.53 2.15 7.47
CA ILE A 120 0.79 2.67 7.18
C ILE A 120 1.76 2.11 8.23
N GLN A 121 2.95 1.73 7.79
CA GLN A 121 4.04 1.36 8.68
C GLN A 121 5.29 2.15 8.29
N ARG A 122 5.85 2.87 9.26
CA ARG A 122 7.15 3.51 9.10
C ARG A 122 8.26 2.46 9.20
N ALA A 123 9.10 2.41 8.17
CA ALA A 123 10.01 1.30 7.93
C ALA A 123 10.97 1.06 9.10
N ARG A 124 11.53 2.12 9.71
CA ARG A 124 12.39 1.99 10.90
C ARG A 124 11.75 1.33 12.13
N PHE A 125 10.44 1.10 12.13
CA PHE A 125 9.71 0.42 13.21
C PHE A 125 9.16 -0.95 12.80
N ALA A 126 9.66 -1.54 11.71
CA ALA A 126 9.24 -2.86 11.22
C ALA A 126 9.39 -3.98 12.29
N GLY A 127 10.46 -3.92 13.10
CA GLY A 127 10.73 -4.87 14.19
C GLY A 127 10.11 -4.51 15.55
N GLY A 128 9.15 -3.59 15.60
CA GLY A 128 8.51 -3.10 16.82
C GLY A 128 8.64 -1.57 17.01
N THR A 129 7.70 -1.00 17.76
CA THR A 129 7.56 0.45 17.98
C THR A 129 8.29 0.97 19.23
N ASP A 130 8.94 0.09 19.98
CA ASP A 130 9.72 0.42 21.19
C ASP A 130 10.91 1.33 20.90
N ARG A 131 11.55 1.15 19.76
CA ARG A 131 12.70 1.95 19.31
C ARG A 131 12.82 1.96 17.80
N ALA A 132 13.41 3.02 17.26
CA ALA A 132 13.75 3.10 15.85
C ALA A 132 14.95 2.20 15.52
N ARG A 133 14.84 1.47 14.41
CA ARG A 133 15.86 0.58 13.85
C ARG A 133 16.01 0.93 12.36
N PRO A 134 17.04 1.70 11.97
CA PRO A 134 17.22 2.08 10.57
C PRO A 134 17.22 0.86 9.65
N ILE A 135 16.60 0.99 8.48
CA ILE A 135 16.63 -0.06 7.45
C ILE A 135 17.76 0.27 6.49
N PRO A 136 18.73 -0.65 6.28
CA PRO A 136 19.81 -0.39 5.35
C PRO A 136 19.26 -0.16 3.94
N ALA A 137 19.67 0.93 3.30
CA ALA A 137 19.28 1.24 1.93
C ALA A 137 19.62 0.07 0.99
N GLY A 138 18.67 -0.31 0.14
CA GLY A 138 18.78 -1.41 -0.82
C GLY A 138 18.51 -2.80 -0.25
N ASN A 139 18.40 -2.97 1.08
CA ASN A 139 18.10 -4.28 1.65
C ASN A 139 16.61 -4.61 1.54
N VAL A 140 16.32 -5.78 0.97
CA VAL A 140 14.96 -6.35 0.96
C VAL A 140 14.60 -6.76 2.38
N THR A 141 13.47 -6.27 2.87
CA THR A 141 12.90 -6.59 4.18
C THR A 141 11.45 -7.00 4.01
N GLU A 142 10.99 -7.99 4.77
CA GLU A 142 9.57 -8.28 4.89
C GLU A 142 8.92 -7.33 5.91
N PHE A 143 7.92 -6.59 5.48
CA PHE A 143 7.05 -5.79 6.33
C PHE A 143 5.73 -6.53 6.51
N VAL A 144 5.39 -6.83 7.76
CA VAL A 144 4.11 -7.45 8.13
C VAL A 144 3.19 -6.36 8.68
N LEU A 145 2.33 -5.82 7.81
CA LEU A 145 1.45 -4.70 8.14
C LEU A 145 0.08 -5.18 8.60
N ASP A 146 -0.37 -4.66 9.74
CA ASP A 146 -1.75 -4.80 10.19
C ASP A 146 -2.65 -3.82 9.42
N VAL A 147 -3.37 -4.31 8.41
CA VAL A 147 -4.32 -3.50 7.62
C VAL A 147 -5.59 -3.20 8.45
N GLY A 148 -5.83 -4.02 9.47
CA GLY A 148 -6.90 -3.91 10.44
C GLY A 148 -8.11 -4.79 10.11
N THR A 149 -9.13 -4.67 10.94
CA THR A 149 -10.29 -5.57 10.94
C THR A 149 -11.43 -5.00 10.09
N CYS A 150 -12.09 -5.85 9.30
CA CYS A 150 -13.34 -5.49 8.63
C CYS A 150 -14.32 -6.67 8.62
N ALA A 151 -15.57 -6.36 8.32
CA ALA A 151 -16.56 -7.30 7.80
C ALA A 151 -17.09 -6.70 6.49
N HIS A 152 -16.83 -7.36 5.36
CA HIS A 152 -17.19 -6.86 4.03
C HIS A 152 -17.49 -8.02 3.08
N VAL A 153 -18.37 -7.81 2.11
CA VAL A 153 -18.62 -8.76 1.04
C VAL A 153 -18.18 -8.13 -0.27
N PHE A 154 -17.10 -8.67 -0.85
CA PHE A 154 -16.77 -8.39 -2.25
C PHE A 154 -17.72 -9.19 -3.12
N LYS A 155 -18.52 -8.51 -3.93
CA LYS A 155 -19.60 -9.13 -4.70
C LYS A 155 -19.06 -9.89 -5.91
N ALA A 156 -19.81 -10.88 -6.38
CA ALA A 156 -19.56 -11.48 -7.69
C ALA A 156 -19.48 -10.39 -8.78
N GLY A 157 -18.48 -10.47 -9.66
CA GLY A 157 -18.18 -9.46 -10.68
C GLY A 157 -17.36 -8.26 -10.19
N HIS A 158 -17.22 -8.05 -8.88
CA HIS A 158 -16.30 -7.05 -8.33
C HIS A 158 -14.86 -7.57 -8.39
N ARG A 159 -13.89 -6.70 -8.11
CA ARG A 159 -12.47 -7.07 -7.94
C ARG A 159 -11.98 -6.66 -6.55
N VAL A 160 -11.09 -7.46 -5.98
CA VAL A 160 -10.26 -6.99 -4.87
C VAL A 160 -9.11 -6.18 -5.47
N ARG A 161 -8.88 -4.98 -4.96
CA ARG A 161 -7.74 -4.14 -5.34
C ARG A 161 -6.86 -3.85 -4.14
N VAL A 162 -5.55 -3.93 -4.33
CA VAL A 162 -4.54 -3.57 -3.34
C VAL A 162 -3.69 -2.44 -3.91
N GLN A 163 -3.45 -1.42 -3.09
CA GLN A 163 -2.54 -0.33 -3.40
C GLN A 163 -1.32 -0.41 -2.48
N VAL A 164 -0.13 -0.13 -3.02
CA VAL A 164 1.10 0.06 -2.25
C VAL A 164 1.70 1.43 -2.60
N ALA A 165 2.02 2.21 -1.58
CA ALA A 165 2.63 3.54 -1.74
C ALA A 165 3.52 3.87 -0.53
N SER A 166 4.12 5.06 -0.52
CA SER A 166 4.97 5.54 0.59
C SER A 166 4.50 6.83 1.25
N SER A 167 3.25 7.23 1.00
CA SER A 167 2.61 8.32 1.73
C SER A 167 1.09 8.23 1.65
N HIS A 168 0.44 8.84 2.62
CA HIS A 168 -1.00 9.03 2.66
C HIS A 168 -1.27 10.28 3.50
N PHE A 169 -0.95 11.43 2.92
CA PHE A 169 -0.95 12.75 3.56
C PHE A 169 -2.21 13.54 3.17
N PRO A 170 -2.90 14.25 4.08
CA PRO A 170 -2.45 14.63 5.40
C PRO A 170 -2.96 13.73 6.54
N HIS A 171 -3.55 12.57 6.25
CA HIS A 171 -3.99 11.67 7.33
C HIS A 171 -2.81 11.23 8.21
N TRP A 172 -1.66 10.92 7.60
CA TRP A 172 -0.39 10.72 8.28
C TRP A 172 0.67 11.74 7.87
N ASP A 173 1.59 12.06 8.78
CA ASP A 173 2.74 12.90 8.49
C ASP A 173 3.63 12.23 7.43
N ARG A 174 4.31 13.06 6.63
CA ARG A 174 5.21 12.57 5.59
C ARG A 174 6.50 12.06 6.22
N ASN A 175 6.97 10.91 5.76
CA ASN A 175 8.36 10.53 5.97
C ASN A 175 9.26 11.29 4.98
N LEU A 176 10.27 12.01 5.47
CA LEU A 176 11.20 12.75 4.60
C LEU A 176 12.33 11.88 4.04
N ASN A 177 12.30 10.57 4.32
CA ASN A 177 13.27 9.55 3.92
C ASN A 177 14.70 9.78 4.44
N THR A 178 14.90 10.62 5.47
CA THR A 178 16.26 10.91 5.97
C THR A 178 16.73 9.92 7.04
N GLY A 179 15.79 9.28 7.75
CA GLY A 179 16.06 8.50 8.96
C GLY A 179 16.16 9.34 10.25
N ASN A 180 16.05 10.67 10.18
CA ASN A 180 16.12 11.54 11.35
C ASN A 180 14.82 11.51 12.17
N PRO A 181 14.84 11.96 13.44
CA PRO A 181 13.63 12.01 14.27
C PRO A 181 12.56 12.94 13.70
N VAL A 182 11.30 12.48 13.72
CA VAL A 182 10.16 13.27 13.26
C VAL A 182 10.05 14.59 14.01
N GLY A 183 9.71 15.65 13.28
CA GLY A 183 9.56 17.00 13.81
C GLY A 183 10.87 17.78 13.98
N THR A 184 12.02 17.13 13.82
CA THR A 184 13.33 17.82 13.81
C THR A 184 13.77 18.27 12.43
N GLU A 185 13.12 17.75 11.39
CA GLU A 185 13.49 17.90 9.99
C GLU A 185 12.69 19.01 9.30
N LYS A 186 13.28 19.61 8.28
CA LYS A 186 12.62 20.55 7.37
C LYS A 186 12.35 19.88 6.03
N LEU A 187 11.36 20.36 5.30
CA LEU A 187 11.06 19.86 3.95
C LEU A 187 12.24 20.02 2.97
N SER A 188 13.20 20.91 3.26
CA SER A 188 14.46 21.04 2.52
C SER A 188 15.41 19.85 2.70
N ASP A 189 15.25 19.08 3.77
CA ASP A 189 16.12 17.95 4.10
C ASP A 189 15.64 16.65 3.42
N ARG A 190 14.48 16.71 2.77
CA ARG A 190 13.81 15.57 2.14
C ARG A 190 14.69 14.89 1.10
N ARG A 191 14.52 13.58 0.98
CA ARG A 191 15.18 12.77 -0.06
C ARG A 191 14.14 12.07 -0.90
N VAL A 192 14.32 12.08 -2.22
CA VAL A 192 13.47 11.30 -3.13
C VAL A 192 13.85 9.84 -3.00
N GLY A 193 12.90 9.00 -2.59
CA GLY A 193 13.09 7.56 -2.45
C GLY A 193 12.69 6.82 -3.72
N VAL A 194 13.48 5.83 -4.12
CA VAL A 194 13.11 4.80 -5.09
C VAL A 194 12.76 3.55 -4.30
N GLN A 195 11.52 3.13 -4.44
CA GLN A 195 10.90 2.04 -3.71
C GLN A 195 10.75 0.83 -4.63
N THR A 196 11.08 -0.34 -4.12
CA THR A 196 11.01 -1.61 -4.86
C THR A 196 10.14 -2.57 -4.07
N VAL A 197 9.12 -3.15 -4.71
CA VAL A 197 8.24 -4.17 -4.14
C VAL A 197 8.46 -5.47 -4.91
N LEU A 198 8.91 -6.50 -4.21
CA LEU A 198 9.21 -7.80 -4.77
C LEU A 198 8.02 -8.73 -4.61
N HIS A 199 7.82 -9.62 -5.56
CA HIS A 199 6.75 -10.61 -5.54
C HIS A 199 7.18 -11.89 -6.25
N ASP A 200 8.46 -12.25 -6.22
CA ASP A 200 8.94 -13.54 -6.70
C ASP A 200 8.68 -14.65 -5.65
N SER A 201 8.96 -15.92 -6.00
CA SER A 201 8.74 -17.06 -5.11
C SER A 201 9.53 -17.01 -3.78
N ALA A 202 10.68 -16.33 -3.73
CA ALA A 202 11.46 -16.16 -2.50
C ALA A 202 10.97 -14.94 -1.68
N HIS A 203 10.29 -14.00 -2.32
CA HIS A 203 9.76 -12.77 -1.73
C HIS A 203 8.25 -12.60 -2.02
N PRO A 204 7.37 -13.54 -1.58
CA PRO A 204 5.98 -13.55 -1.99
C PRO A 204 5.14 -12.49 -1.25
N SER A 205 5.23 -11.23 -1.71
CA SER A 205 4.34 -10.16 -1.24
C SER A 205 2.89 -10.53 -1.49
N ARG A 206 2.05 -10.39 -0.45
CA ARG A 206 0.67 -10.86 -0.45
C ARG A 206 -0.19 -10.12 0.56
N VAL A 207 -1.50 -10.16 0.35
CA VAL A 207 -2.50 -9.77 1.35
C VAL A 207 -3.26 -11.01 1.78
N VAL A 208 -3.41 -11.20 3.09
CA VAL A 208 -4.16 -12.30 3.69
C VAL A 208 -5.53 -11.77 4.09
N LEU A 209 -6.57 -12.28 3.41
CA LEU A 209 -7.96 -11.96 3.68
C LEU A 209 -8.60 -13.07 4.55
N PRO A 210 -9.25 -12.73 5.69
CA PRO A 210 -9.97 -13.71 6.50
C PRO A 210 -11.33 -14.05 5.88
N LEU A 211 -11.32 -14.93 4.89
CA LEU A 211 -12.51 -15.40 4.19
C LEU A 211 -13.39 -16.26 5.10
N ILE A 212 -14.70 -16.05 5.03
CA ILE A 212 -15.72 -16.91 5.63
C ILE A 212 -16.40 -17.71 4.52
N SER A 213 -16.44 -19.03 4.72
CA SER A 213 -17.11 -20.00 3.85
C SER A 213 -18.59 -20.14 4.19
#